data_AF-A0A420IWG2-F1
#
_entry.id   AF-A0A420IWG2-F1
#
_cell.length_a   1.000
_cell.length_b   1.000
_cell.length_c   1.000
_cell.angle_alpha   90.00
_cell.angle_beta   90.00
_cell.angle_gamma   90.00
#
_symmetry.space_group_name_H-M   'P 1'
#
loop_
_entity.id
_entity.type
_entity.pdbx_description
1 polymer ?
#
loop_
_entity_poly.entity_id
_entity_poly.type
_entity_poly.pdbx_seq_one_letter_code
_entity_poly.pdbx_strand_id
1 'polypeptide(L)'
;MSRRNISNLLHLTERQVQYALTQSVTPKKNGRGRKHAISGDKAQELVNWALSNSSHRHAKFSEIPTIAPLLNLVNVGEKATRSALKRNGYERRVAKKSPERLYNQSFSDEMWASGGANSRSFSTVLVEGDKED
;
A
#
# COMPACT_ATOMS: atom_id res chain seq x y z
N MET A 1 -29.93 29.59 -29.56
CA MET A 1 -30.55 28.31 -29.98
C MET A 1 -31.26 27.70 -28.76
N SER A 2 -32.54 27.33 -28.85
CA SER A 2 -33.26 26.71 -27.72
C SER A 2 -32.78 25.27 -27.47
N ARG A 3 -32.82 24.79 -26.21
CA ARG A 3 -32.46 23.39 -25.86
C ARG A 3 -33.29 22.38 -26.64
N ARG A 4 -34.57 22.69 -26.88
CA ARG A 4 -35.49 21.89 -27.73
C ARG A 4 -35.00 21.76 -29.16
N ASN A 5 -34.43 22.83 -29.72
CA ASN A 5 -33.93 22.80 -31.09
C ASN A 5 -32.71 21.88 -31.20
N ILE A 6 -31.81 21.91 -30.20
CA ILE A 6 -30.65 21.03 -30.13
C ILE A 6 -31.08 19.58 -29.92
N SER A 7 -32.06 19.36 -29.04
CA SER A 7 -32.65 18.05 -28.75
C SER A 7 -33.24 17.40 -30.01
N ASN A 8 -34.04 18.16 -30.76
CA ASN A 8 -34.65 17.67 -32.01
C ASN A 8 -33.62 17.45 -33.13
N LEU A 9 -32.63 18.32 -33.25
CA LEU A 9 -31.59 18.24 -34.29
C LEU A 9 -30.63 17.06 -34.07
N LEU A 10 -30.23 16.83 -32.81
CA LEU A 10 -29.23 15.82 -32.44
C LEU A 10 -29.83 14.51 -31.92
N HIS A 11 -31.17 14.42 -31.88
CA HIS A 11 -31.90 13.27 -31.31
C HIS A 11 -31.46 12.91 -29.88
N LEU A 12 -31.21 13.94 -29.06
CA LEU A 12 -30.86 13.81 -27.65
C LEU A 12 -32.01 14.27 -26.77
N THR A 13 -32.09 13.78 -25.54
CA THR A 13 -33.06 14.30 -24.57
C THR A 13 -32.70 15.73 -24.16
N GLU A 14 -33.70 16.57 -23.84
CA GLU A 14 -33.44 17.91 -23.28
C GLU A 14 -32.53 17.87 -22.04
N ARG A 15 -32.61 16.78 -21.25
CA ARG A 15 -31.76 16.56 -20.07
C ARG A 15 -30.29 16.34 -20.42
N GLN A 16 -29.99 15.59 -21.48
CA GLN A 16 -28.61 15.42 -21.97
C GLN A 16 -28.04 16.73 -22.52
N VAL A 17 -28.86 17.49 -23.25
CA VAL A 17 -28.48 18.83 -23.74
C VAL A 17 -28.19 19.76 -22.55
N GLN A 18 -29.05 19.78 -21.55
CA GLN A 18 -28.83 20.57 -20.33
C GLN A 18 -27.57 20.12 -19.58
N TYR A 19 -27.34 18.82 -19.45
CA TYR A 19 -26.13 18.28 -18.81
C TYR A 19 -24.86 18.72 -19.56
N ALA A 20 -24.83 18.58 -20.89
CA ALA A 20 -23.69 18.98 -21.70
C ALA A 20 -23.40 20.49 -21.64
N LEU A 21 -24.45 21.32 -21.57
CA LEU A 21 -24.31 22.78 -21.45
C LEU A 21 -23.89 23.24 -20.04
N THR A 22 -24.11 22.42 -19.01
CA THR A 22 -23.83 22.79 -17.61
C THR A 22 -22.52 22.21 -17.08
N GLN A 23 -22.05 21.10 -17.64
CA GLN A 23 -20.78 20.48 -17.25
C GLN A 23 -19.60 21.10 -18.01
N SER A 24 -18.40 21.08 -17.41
CA SER A 24 -17.18 21.45 -18.13
C SER A 24 -16.87 20.45 -19.23
N VAL A 25 -16.33 20.93 -20.36
CA VAL A 25 -15.95 20.11 -21.52
C VAL A 25 -15.00 18.97 -21.12
N THR A 26 -14.09 19.24 -20.18
CA THR A 26 -13.24 18.22 -19.58
C THR A 26 -13.97 17.58 -18.38
N PRO A 27 -14.14 16.25 -18.35
CA PRO A 27 -14.69 15.56 -17.19
C PRO A 27 -13.83 15.82 -15.95
N LYS A 28 -14.42 16.37 -14.90
CA LYS A 28 -13.74 16.49 -13.60
C LYS A 28 -13.89 15.18 -12.85
N LYS A 29 -12.77 14.56 -12.47
CA LYS A 29 -12.79 13.37 -11.63
C LYS A 29 -13.32 13.76 -10.26
N ASN A 30 -14.46 13.20 -9.87
CA ASN A 30 -14.98 13.34 -8.51
C ASN A 30 -13.90 12.81 -7.55
N GLY A 31 -13.42 13.65 -6.62
CA GLY A 31 -12.36 13.32 -5.67
C GLY A 31 -12.69 12.19 -4.67
N ARG A 32 -13.79 11.46 -4.88
CA ARG A 32 -14.29 10.40 -4.01
C ARG A 32 -13.85 9.04 -4.55
N GLY A 33 -12.55 8.79 -4.48
CA GLY A 33 -12.01 7.45 -4.64
C GLY A 33 -12.32 6.55 -3.44
N ARG A 34 -12.01 5.26 -3.57
CA ARG A 34 -12.06 4.33 -2.44
C ARG A 34 -11.12 4.80 -1.34
N LYS A 35 -11.66 4.98 -0.12
CA LYS A 35 -10.86 5.33 1.06
C LYS A 35 -9.91 4.19 1.43
N HIS A 36 -8.77 4.52 2.02
CA HIS A 36 -7.84 3.54 2.53
C HIS A 36 -8.48 2.73 3.67
N ALA A 37 -8.10 1.45 3.76
CA ALA A 37 -8.59 0.56 4.82
C ALA A 37 -8.09 0.96 6.21
N ILE A 38 -6.91 1.59 6.29
CA ILE A 38 -6.35 2.16 7.53
C ILE A 38 -6.35 3.68 7.39
N SER A 39 -6.94 4.37 8.37
CA SER A 39 -6.95 5.84 8.44
C SER A 39 -5.54 6.41 8.55
N GLY A 40 -5.38 7.72 8.34
CA GLY A 40 -4.09 8.39 8.51
C GLY A 40 -3.52 8.19 9.92
N ASP A 41 -4.32 8.51 10.93
CA ASP A 41 -3.92 8.46 12.34
C ASP A 41 -3.50 7.06 12.78
N LYS A 42 -4.32 6.04 12.45
CA LYS A 42 -3.97 4.63 12.74
C LYS A 42 -2.71 4.18 12.00
N ALA A 43 -2.47 4.71 10.81
CA ALA A 43 -1.25 4.38 10.08
C ALA A 43 -0.01 5.00 10.76
N GLN A 44 -0.14 6.17 11.40
CA GLN A 44 0.92 6.76 12.19
C GLN A 44 1.15 5.99 13.50
N GLU A 45 0.10 5.56 14.18
CA GLU A 45 0.22 4.68 15.35
C GLU A 45 0.92 3.36 15.01
N LEU A 46 0.59 2.77 13.86
CA LEU A 46 1.27 1.58 13.34
C LEU A 46 2.76 1.82 13.09
N VAL A 47 3.14 3.00 12.57
CA VAL A 47 4.55 3.38 12.41
C VAL A 47 5.23 3.51 13.77
N ASN A 48 4.62 4.21 14.71
CA ASN A 48 5.18 4.40 16.05
C ASN A 48 5.39 3.05 16.76
N TRP A 49 4.42 2.14 16.63
CA TRP A 49 4.54 0.78 17.12
C TRP A 49 5.68 0.01 16.43
N ALA A 50 5.82 0.13 15.11
CA ALA A 50 6.91 -0.54 14.39
C ALA A 50 8.29 0.00 14.78
N LEU A 51 8.39 1.29 15.14
CA LEU A 51 9.65 1.92 15.56
C LEU A 51 10.00 1.66 17.03
N SER A 52 9.02 1.40 17.89
CA SER A 52 9.24 1.25 19.34
C SER A 52 10.13 0.07 19.72
N ASN A 53 10.17 -0.99 18.91
CA ASN A 53 11.01 -2.17 19.18
C ASN A 53 11.57 -2.76 17.88
N SER A 54 12.80 -3.29 17.95
CA SER A 54 13.41 -4.03 16.84
C SER A 54 12.64 -5.30 16.49
N SER A 55 12.01 -5.98 17.46
CA SER A 55 11.19 -7.16 17.18
C SER A 55 9.95 -6.82 16.34
N HIS A 56 9.32 -5.66 16.58
CA HIS A 56 8.12 -5.21 15.86
C HIS A 56 8.38 -4.97 14.37
N ARG A 57 9.58 -4.48 14.02
CA ARG A 57 10.03 -4.32 12.63
C ARG A 57 10.06 -5.63 11.85
N HIS A 58 10.17 -6.75 12.55
CA HIS A 58 10.38 -8.08 11.96
C HIS A 58 9.12 -8.95 12.01
N ALA A 59 8.13 -8.61 12.83
CA ALA A 59 6.83 -9.27 12.89
C ALA A 59 6.20 -9.40 11.50
N LYS A 60 5.60 -10.53 11.11
CA LYS A 60 4.94 -10.62 9.79
C LYS A 60 3.72 -9.72 9.76
N PHE A 61 3.40 -9.14 8.60
CA PHE A 61 2.24 -8.24 8.48
C PHE A 61 0.90 -8.89 8.86
N SER A 62 0.76 -10.19 8.61
CA SER A 62 -0.41 -10.99 9.00
C SER A 62 -0.53 -11.19 10.52
N GLU A 63 0.60 -11.15 11.24
CA GLU A 63 0.67 -11.40 12.68
C GLU A 63 0.55 -10.10 13.49
N ILE A 64 0.69 -8.92 12.86
CA ILE A 64 0.60 -7.61 13.53
C ILE A 64 -0.70 -7.42 14.32
N PRO A 65 -1.91 -7.75 13.80
CA PRO A 65 -3.14 -7.62 14.58
C PRO A 65 -3.13 -8.45 15.88
N THR A 66 -2.43 -9.59 15.88
CA THR A 66 -2.29 -10.46 17.05
C THR A 66 -1.26 -9.92 18.05
N ILE A 67 -0.12 -9.42 17.55
CA ILE A 67 1.00 -8.92 18.38
C ILE A 67 0.69 -7.53 18.95
N ALA A 68 -0.05 -6.71 18.22
CA ALA A 68 -0.37 -5.33 18.56
C ALA A 68 -1.89 -5.12 18.67
N PRO A 69 -2.56 -5.78 19.64
CA PRO A 69 -4.02 -5.66 19.79
C PRO A 69 -4.45 -4.21 20.07
N LEU A 70 -3.58 -3.42 20.72
CA LEU A 70 -3.81 -2.00 21.02
C LEU A 70 -4.05 -1.13 19.77
N LEU A 71 -3.51 -1.52 18.60
CA LEU A 71 -3.71 -0.77 17.35
C LEU A 71 -5.11 -0.98 16.75
N ASN A 72 -5.93 -1.89 17.31
CA ASN A 72 -7.30 -2.17 16.85
C ASN A 72 -7.38 -2.34 15.32
N LEU A 73 -6.48 -3.17 14.77
CA LEU A 73 -6.38 -3.51 13.34
C LEU A 73 -7.23 -4.75 12.98
N VAL A 74 -8.38 -4.89 13.63
CA VAL A 74 -9.29 -6.02 13.41
C VAL A 74 -9.73 -6.04 11.95
N ASN A 75 -9.63 -7.22 11.30
CA ASN A 75 -9.96 -7.44 9.88
C ASN A 75 -9.09 -6.67 8.87
N VAL A 76 -7.94 -6.12 9.27
CA VAL A 76 -6.99 -5.49 8.34
C VAL A 76 -6.08 -6.55 7.74
N GLY A 77 -6.22 -6.78 6.44
CA GLY A 77 -5.36 -7.72 5.71
C GLY A 77 -3.92 -7.21 5.54
N GLU A 78 -2.97 -8.12 5.36
CA GLU A 78 -1.54 -7.82 5.17
C GLU A 78 -1.28 -6.73 4.12
N LYS A 79 -2.00 -6.78 2.98
CA LYS A 79 -1.85 -5.78 1.91
C LYS A 79 -2.20 -4.37 2.39
N ALA A 80 -3.22 -4.22 3.25
CA ALA A 80 -3.61 -2.93 3.80
C ALA A 80 -2.55 -2.40 4.78
N THR A 81 -2.02 -3.26 5.64
CA THR A 81 -0.93 -2.92 6.56
C THR A 81 0.34 -2.47 5.82
N ARG A 82 0.75 -3.24 4.80
CA ARG A 82 1.89 -2.88 3.93
C ARG A 82 1.65 -1.55 3.23
N SER A 83 0.46 -1.35 2.65
CA SER A 83 0.12 -0.12 1.94
C SER A 83 0.10 1.10 2.87
N ALA A 84 -0.37 0.92 4.10
CA ALA A 84 -0.39 1.99 5.10
C ALA A 84 1.03 2.42 5.50
N LEU A 85 1.93 1.47 5.75
CA LEU A 85 3.34 1.77 6.03
C LEU A 85 4.03 2.43 4.83
N LYS A 86 3.83 1.90 3.62
CA LYS A 86 4.42 2.46 2.39
C LYS A 86 3.99 3.89 2.13
N ARG A 87 2.72 4.22 2.36
CA ARG A 87 2.19 5.58 2.25
C ARG A 87 2.83 6.56 3.25
N ASN A 88 3.25 6.06 4.41
CA ASN A 88 4.00 6.84 5.40
C ASN A 88 5.53 6.78 5.19
N GLY A 89 6.00 6.30 4.03
CA GLY A 89 7.43 6.24 3.69
C GLY A 89 8.18 5.00 4.19
N TYR A 90 7.50 4.05 4.82
CA TYR A 90 8.13 2.83 5.35
C TYR A 90 7.91 1.62 4.45
N GLU A 91 9.01 1.01 4.01
CA GLU A 91 8.99 -0.23 3.25
C GLU A 91 9.95 -1.24 3.88
N ARG A 92 9.59 -2.54 3.85
CA ARG A 92 10.56 -3.58 4.22
C ARG A 92 11.49 -3.79 3.05
N ARG A 93 12.77 -3.47 3.26
CA ARG A 93 13.82 -3.90 2.34
C ARG A 93 14.10 -5.37 2.58
N VAL A 94 14.36 -6.12 1.51
CA VAL A 94 14.97 -7.45 1.65
C VAL A 94 16.46 -7.19 1.58
N ALA A 95 17.20 -7.55 2.64
CA ALA A 95 18.66 -7.47 2.59
C ALA A 95 19.15 -8.30 1.40
N LYS A 96 20.05 -7.73 0.58
CA LYS A 96 20.73 -8.50 -0.47
C LYS A 96 21.42 -9.67 0.22
N LYS A 97 21.15 -10.90 -0.22
CA LYS A 97 21.87 -12.08 0.31
C LYS A 97 23.36 -11.87 0.02
N SER A 98 24.22 -12.16 1.00
CA SER A 98 25.66 -12.24 0.72
C SER A 98 25.90 -13.35 -0.31
N PRO A 99 26.92 -13.22 -1.18
CA PRO A 99 27.26 -14.25 -2.18
C PRO A 99 27.40 -15.65 -1.56
N GLU A 100 28.00 -15.74 -0.36
CA GLU A 100 28.17 -16.99 0.39
C GLU A 100 26.84 -17.65 0.77
N ARG A 101 25.81 -16.86 1.14
CA ARG A 101 24.48 -17.39 1.43
C ARG A 101 23.71 -17.81 0.17
N LEU A 102 24.01 -17.23 -0.99
CA LEU A 102 23.46 -17.69 -2.27
C LEU A 102 24.06 -19.04 -2.65
N TYR A 103 25.38 -19.22 -2.49
CA TYR A 103 26.05 -20.49 -2.78
C TYR A 103 25.53 -21.65 -1.92
N ASN A 104 25.38 -21.42 -0.61
CA ASN A 104 24.82 -22.43 0.31
C ASN A 104 23.34 -22.73 0.07
N GLN A 105 22.55 -21.75 -0.43
CA GLN A 105 21.16 -21.95 -0.82
C GLN A 105 21.04 -22.76 -2.11
N SER A 106 21.85 -22.49 -3.15
CA SER A 106 21.83 -23.28 -4.39
C SER A 106 22.11 -24.76 -4.13
N PHE A 107 23.02 -25.04 -3.18
CA PHE A 107 23.36 -26.40 -2.76
C PHE A 107 22.25 -27.09 -1.96
N SER A 108 21.42 -26.31 -1.24
CA SER A 108 20.28 -26.85 -0.51
C SER A 108 19.01 -26.91 -1.36
N ASP A 109 18.81 -26.02 -2.33
CA ASP A 109 17.68 -26.04 -3.27
C ASP A 109 17.78 -27.21 -4.27
N GLU A 110 18.99 -27.64 -4.66
CA GLU A 110 19.19 -28.91 -5.41
C GLU A 110 18.86 -30.16 -4.58
N MET A 111 19.00 -30.10 -3.25
CA MET A 111 18.56 -31.16 -2.34
C MET A 111 17.06 -31.05 -1.93
N TRP A 112 16.40 -29.92 -2.21
CA TRP A 112 15.03 -29.63 -1.77
C TRP A 112 14.09 -29.23 -2.92
N ALA A 113 14.23 -29.84 -4.10
CA ALA A 113 13.17 -29.89 -5.12
C ALA A 113 11.86 -30.58 -4.63
N SER A 114 11.76 -30.88 -3.32
CA SER A 114 10.61 -31.38 -2.58
C SER A 114 10.19 -30.44 -1.43
N GLY A 115 9.92 -29.17 -1.72
CA GLY A 115 8.91 -28.40 -0.98
C GLY A 115 9.36 -27.29 -0.03
N GLY A 116 8.97 -26.05 -0.37
CA GLY A 116 8.54 -25.02 0.60
C GLY A 116 9.56 -23.94 0.99
N ALA A 117 9.59 -22.83 0.24
CA ALA A 117 10.47 -21.68 0.47
C ALA A 117 10.09 -20.82 1.70
N ASN A 118 11.04 -20.63 2.61
CA ASN A 118 10.93 -19.78 3.80
C ASN A 118 12.02 -18.70 3.75
N SER A 119 11.66 -17.42 3.56
CA SER A 119 12.64 -16.31 3.64
C SER A 119 12.16 -15.21 4.58
N ARG A 120 12.99 -14.91 5.59
CA ARG A 120 12.79 -13.85 6.59
C ARG A 120 13.30 -12.51 6.02
N SER A 121 12.47 -11.48 6.05
CA SER A 121 12.79 -10.11 5.59
C SER A 121 12.87 -9.14 6.77
N PHE A 122 13.81 -8.19 6.75
CA PHE A 122 14.10 -7.24 7.84
C PHE A 122 14.14 -5.79 7.30
N SER A 123 13.49 -4.82 7.94
CA SER A 123 13.53 -3.40 7.54
C SER A 123 14.73 -2.65 8.14
N THR A 124 15.35 -1.77 7.35
CA THR A 124 16.33 -0.77 7.82
C THR A 124 15.74 0.64 7.69
N VAL A 125 16.01 1.48 8.69
CA VAL A 125 15.70 2.92 8.70
C VAL A 125 16.85 3.64 8.00
N LEU A 126 16.56 4.57 7.08
CA LEU A 126 17.57 5.51 6.58
C LEU A 126 17.87 6.48 7.71
N VAL A 127 19.04 6.34 8.33
CA VAL A 127 19.62 7.36 9.20
C VAL A 127 20.49 8.23 8.29
N GLU A 128 20.04 9.45 8.01
CA GLU A 128 20.94 10.48 7.48
C GLU A 128 21.84 10.91 8.64
N GLY A 129 23.10 10.49 8.67
CA GLY A 129 24.00 10.96 9.73
C GLY A 129 25.38 10.33 9.86
N ASP A 130 25.61 9.09 9.44
CA ASP A 130 26.89 8.43 9.78
C ASP A 130 27.92 8.62 8.66
N LYS A 131 28.48 9.83 8.59
CA LYS A 131 29.82 10.05 8.05
C LYS A 131 30.82 9.95 9.20
N GLU A 132 31.83 9.15 8.92
CA GLU A 132 32.96 8.70 9.73
C GLU A 132 33.66 9.81 10.52
N ASP A 133 34.10 9.47 11.73
CA ASP A 133 35.38 9.86 12.35
C ASP A 133 35.94 8.66 13.14
#